data_AF-A0AAW6TUL7-F1
#
_entry.id   AF-A0AAW6TUL7-F1
#
_cell.length_a   1.000
_cell.length_b   1.000
_cell.length_c   1.000
_cell.angle_alpha   90.00
_cell.angle_beta   90.00
_cell.angle_gamma   90.00
#
_symmetry.space_group_name_H-M   'P 1'
#
loop_
_entity.id
_entity.type
_entity.pdbx_description
1 polymer ?
#
loop_
_entity_poly.entity_id
_entity_poly.type
_entity_poly.pdbx_seq_one_letter_code
_entity_poly.pdbx_strand_id
1 'polypeptide(L)'
;MAKIVVSADELLDILHANELIPDQVTEIETEGQEIKLKVKTSWPVLKSVRVSVRFAGFDDGHIAFQLVTNRLIDTFDWLVEKMVDSLRLSDHGGRWEYPTLYVDVNRIVRGWIRGVDIDDMVFEDGHFHITTTHPPRQGASSDAMSDTDAGASFLPSL
;
A
#
# COMPACT_ATOMS: atom_id res chain seq x y z
N MET A 1 8.12 -14.93 -8.60
CA MET A 1 6.85 -14.55 -7.95
C MET A 1 6.71 -15.39 -6.70
N ALA A 2 6.36 -14.76 -5.58
CA ALA A 2 6.06 -15.46 -4.33
C ALA A 2 4.64 -15.12 -3.90
N LYS A 3 3.97 -16.07 -3.24
CA LYS A 3 2.65 -15.86 -2.65
C LYS A 3 2.80 -15.94 -1.14
N ILE A 4 2.36 -14.89 -0.45
CA ILE A 4 2.35 -14.77 0.99
C ILE A 4 0.89 -14.78 1.42
N VAL A 5 0.58 -15.59 2.43
CA VAL A 5 -0.73 -15.58 3.08
C VAL A 5 -0.48 -15.22 4.52
N VAL A 6 -1.12 -14.14 4.98
CA VAL A 6 -0.98 -13.62 6.34
C VAL A 6 -2.37 -13.30 6.87
N SER A 7 -2.68 -13.74 8.09
CA SER A 7 -3.92 -13.34 8.74
C SER A 7 -3.91 -11.84 9.04
N ALA A 8 -5.09 -11.24 9.18
CA ALA A 8 -5.19 -9.83 9.56
C ALA A 8 -4.51 -9.56 10.92
N ASP A 9 -4.66 -10.50 11.86
CA ASP A 9 -4.05 -10.39 13.20
C ASP A 9 -2.52 -10.45 13.13
N GLU A 10 -1.95 -11.39 12.36
CA GLU A 10 -0.50 -11.45 12.15
C GLU A 10 0.03 -10.18 11.47
N LEU A 11 -0.70 -9.63 10.50
CA LEU A 11 -0.31 -8.39 9.85
C LEU A 11 -0.29 -7.24 10.86
N LEU A 12 -1.29 -7.15 11.74
CA LEU A 12 -1.33 -6.14 12.81
C LEU A 12 -0.19 -6.32 13.81
N ASP A 13 0.13 -7.54 14.20
CA ASP A 13 1.28 -7.84 15.05
C ASP A 13 2.59 -7.39 14.39
N ILE A 14 2.75 -7.62 13.09
CA ILE A 14 3.89 -7.13 12.30
C ILE A 14 3.93 -5.61 12.31
N LEU A 15 2.82 -4.93 12.03
CA LEU A 15 2.75 -3.47 12.03
C LEU A 15 3.07 -2.88 13.42
N HIS A 16 2.57 -3.52 14.48
CA HIS A 16 2.83 -3.10 15.85
C HIS A 16 4.29 -3.33 16.27
N ALA A 17 4.87 -4.46 15.91
CA ALA A 17 6.26 -4.80 16.21
C ALA A 17 7.27 -3.90 15.47
N ASN A 18 6.87 -3.32 14.34
CA ASN A 18 7.70 -2.39 13.56
C ASN A 18 7.38 -0.92 13.83
N GLU A 19 6.57 -0.60 14.85
CA GLU A 19 6.17 0.77 15.20
C GLU A 19 5.53 1.53 14.01
N LEU A 20 4.84 0.79 13.14
CA LEU A 20 4.16 1.32 11.95
C LEU A 20 2.73 1.78 12.25
N ILE A 21 2.21 1.46 13.43
CA ILE A 21 0.92 1.94 13.91
C ILE A 21 1.15 3.29 14.61
N PRO A 22 0.51 4.38 14.15
CA PRO A 22 0.64 5.67 14.80
C PRO A 22 0.12 5.63 16.26
N ASP A 23 0.78 6.34 17.17
CA ASP A 23 0.42 6.42 18.60
C ASP A 23 -1.02 6.90 18.86
N GLN A 24 -1.63 7.59 17.89
CA GLN A 24 -3.02 8.01 17.97
C GLN A 24 -3.98 6.82 17.87
N VAL A 25 -3.58 5.71 17.24
CA VAL A 25 -4.39 4.49 17.16
C VAL A 25 -4.22 3.71 18.46
N THR A 26 -5.30 3.65 19.24
CA THR A 26 -5.29 3.05 20.59
C THR A 26 -5.83 1.63 20.64
N GLU A 27 -6.58 1.22 19.62
CA GLU A 27 -7.23 -0.09 19.55
C GLU A 27 -7.43 -0.42 18.07
N ILE A 28 -7.11 -1.65 17.69
CA ILE A 28 -7.37 -2.20 16.37
C ILE A 28 -8.02 -3.56 16.58
N GLU A 29 -9.18 -3.76 15.96
CA GLU A 29 -9.90 -5.02 15.97
C GLU A 29 -10.26 -5.41 14.54
N THR A 30 -10.14 -6.70 14.23
CA THR A 30 -10.50 -7.29 12.94
C THR A 30 -11.80 -8.06 13.14
N GLU A 31 -12.84 -7.74 12.38
CA GLU A 31 -14.12 -8.46 12.42
C GLU A 31 -14.56 -8.82 10.99
N GLY A 32 -14.29 -10.06 10.61
CA GLY A 32 -14.53 -10.55 9.25
C GLY A 32 -13.69 -9.77 8.22
N GLN A 33 -14.36 -8.96 7.40
CA GLN A 33 -13.71 -8.12 6.38
C GLN A 33 -13.52 -6.64 6.80
N GLU A 34 -13.91 -6.29 8.03
CA GLU A 34 -13.79 -4.94 8.58
C GLU A 34 -12.63 -4.84 9.58
N ILE A 35 -11.91 -3.74 9.51
CA ILE A 35 -10.90 -3.32 10.47
C ILE A 35 -11.48 -2.14 11.24
N LYS A 36 -11.67 -2.31 12.54
CA LYS A 36 -12.17 -1.30 13.47
C LYS A 36 -10.99 -0.67 14.19
N LEU A 37 -10.87 0.64 14.06
CA LEU A 37 -9.81 1.45 14.63
C LEU A 37 -10.41 2.38 15.68
N LYS A 38 -9.78 2.48 16.84
CA LYS A 38 -10.07 3.54 17.80
C LYS A 38 -8.93 4.53 17.80
N VAL A 39 -9.20 5.72 17.29
CA VAL A 39 -8.20 6.77 17.18
C VAL A 39 -8.44 7.82 18.25
N LYS A 40 -7.44 8.10 19.06
CA LYS A 40 -7.41 9.17 20.03
C LYS A 40 -7.32 10.51 19.30
N THR A 41 -8.18 11.41 19.70
CA THR A 41 -8.25 12.77 19.17
C THR A 41 -7.81 13.76 20.24
N SER A 42 -7.03 14.76 19.85
CA SER A 42 -6.57 15.84 20.76
C SER A 42 -7.67 16.84 21.13
N TRP A 43 -8.95 16.50 20.90
CA TRP A 43 -10.07 17.42 21.06
C TRP A 43 -10.64 17.38 22.50
N PRO A 44 -11.02 18.52 23.09
CA PRO A 44 -11.51 18.56 24.48
C PRO A 44 -12.85 17.83 24.70
N VAL A 45 -13.70 17.75 23.67
CA VAL A 45 -15.07 17.20 23.77
C VAL A 45 -15.15 15.74 23.32
N LEU A 46 -14.32 15.36 22.35
CA LEU A 46 -14.27 14.01 21.80
C LEU A 46 -12.83 13.51 21.97
N LYS A 47 -12.61 12.57 22.89
CA LYS A 47 -11.26 12.06 23.22
C LYS A 47 -10.83 10.91 22.31
N SER A 48 -11.77 10.24 21.68
CA SER A 48 -11.51 9.15 20.74
C SER A 48 -12.67 8.96 19.78
N VAL A 49 -12.36 8.51 18.57
CA VAL A 49 -13.30 8.15 17.50
C VAL A 49 -13.13 6.68 17.19
N ARG A 50 -14.24 5.98 16.97
CA ARG A 50 -14.22 4.65 16.37
C ARG A 50 -14.49 4.78 14.88
N VAL A 51 -13.57 4.26 14.09
CA VAL A 51 -13.55 4.31 12.63
C VAL A 51 -13.53 2.86 12.16
N SER A 52 -14.47 2.49 11.31
CA SER A 52 -14.49 1.17 10.68
C SER A 52 -14.10 1.33 9.22
N VAL A 53 -13.14 0.55 8.76
CA VAL A 53 -12.75 0.49 7.35
C VAL A 53 -12.86 -0.94 6.85
N ARG A 54 -13.18 -1.11 5.57
CA ARG A 54 -13.18 -2.41 4.90
C ARG A 54 -12.20 -2.39 3.75
N PHE A 55 -11.56 -3.52 3.49
CA PHE A 55 -10.75 -3.67 2.27
C PHE A 55 -11.67 -3.52 1.05
N ALA A 56 -11.33 -2.60 0.15
CA ALA A 56 -12.10 -2.32 -1.06
C ALA A 56 -11.41 -2.86 -2.33
N GLY A 57 -10.09 -2.99 -2.31
CA GLY A 57 -9.32 -3.53 -3.42
C GLY A 57 -7.85 -3.15 -3.38
N PHE A 58 -7.11 -3.66 -4.35
CA PHE A 58 -5.73 -3.30 -4.62
C PHE A 58 -5.59 -3.00 -6.11
N ASP A 59 -4.97 -1.88 -6.45
CA ASP A 59 -4.71 -1.47 -7.83
C ASP A 59 -3.42 -0.66 -7.91
N ASP A 60 -2.58 -0.99 -8.89
CA ASP A 60 -1.31 -0.31 -9.19
C ASP A 60 -0.46 0.03 -7.94
N GLY A 61 -0.25 -0.94 -7.04
CA GLY A 61 0.53 -0.74 -5.81
C GLY A 61 -0.20 -0.02 -4.67
N HIS A 62 -1.44 0.39 -4.89
CA HIS A 62 -2.27 1.07 -3.91
C HIS A 62 -3.32 0.12 -3.34
N ILE A 63 -3.40 0.05 -2.02
CA ILE A 63 -4.53 -0.57 -1.32
C ILE A 63 -5.61 0.48 -1.10
N ALA A 64 -6.86 0.11 -1.35
CA ALA A 64 -8.03 0.93 -1.07
C ALA A 64 -8.77 0.38 0.14
N PHE A 65 -8.97 1.22 1.14
CA PHE A 65 -9.81 0.96 2.30
C PHE A 65 -11.02 1.87 2.26
N GLN A 66 -12.23 1.30 2.24
CA GLN A 66 -13.45 2.09 2.28
C GLN A 66 -13.91 2.26 3.72
N LEU A 67 -14.20 3.50 4.10
CA LEU A 67 -14.84 3.83 5.36
C LEU A 67 -16.24 3.22 5.40
N VAL A 68 -16.52 2.44 6.44
CA VAL A 68 -17.85 1.90 6.69
C VAL A 68 -18.65 2.98 7.41
N THR A 69 -19.46 3.73 6.64
CA THR A 69 -20.31 4.79 7.18
C THR A 69 -21.41 4.20 8.05
N ASN A 70 -21.28 4.39 9.36
CA ASN A 70 -22.36 4.24 10.32
C ASN A 70 -22.93 5.63 10.63
N ARG A 71 -24.19 5.73 11.09
CA ARG A 71 -24.86 7.01 11.49
C ARG A 71 -24.01 7.94 12.38
N LEU A 72 -23.10 7.37 13.16
CA LEU A 72 -22.14 8.11 13.99
C LEU A 72 -21.10 8.82 13.13
N ILE A 73 -20.53 8.17 12.12
CA ILE A 73 -19.53 8.74 11.21
C ILE A 73 -20.15 9.87 10.37
N ASP A 74 -21.38 9.72 9.89
CA ASP A 74 -22.07 10.81 9.15
C ASP A 74 -22.18 12.10 9.99
N THR A 75 -22.31 11.96 11.32
CA THR A 75 -22.35 13.10 12.25
C THR A 75 -20.96 13.73 12.46
N PHE A 76 -19.91 12.96 12.20
CA PHE A 76 -18.50 13.32 12.41
C PHE A 76 -17.69 13.35 11.09
N ASP A 77 -18.33 13.50 9.93
CA ASP A 77 -17.66 13.58 8.62
C ASP A 77 -16.58 14.67 8.61
N TRP A 78 -16.91 15.87 9.11
CA TRP A 78 -15.96 16.98 9.26
C TRP A 78 -14.73 16.63 10.11
N LEU A 79 -14.89 15.68 11.05
CA LEU A 79 -13.85 15.28 11.98
C LEU A 79 -12.93 14.23 11.35
N VAL A 80 -13.47 13.36 10.49
CA VAL A 80 -12.67 12.44 9.66
C VAL A 80 -11.74 13.25 8.74
N GLU A 81 -12.27 14.28 8.08
CA GLU A 81 -11.45 15.20 7.27
C GLU A 81 -10.35 15.87 8.11
N LYS A 82 -10.67 16.36 9.30
CA LYS A 82 -9.68 17.00 10.19
C LYS A 82 -8.62 16.04 10.71
N MET A 83 -8.99 14.79 10.99
CA MET A 83 -8.03 13.76 11.39
C MET A 83 -7.07 13.43 10.25
N VAL A 84 -7.60 13.23 9.04
CA VAL A 84 -6.82 12.99 7.83
C VAL A 84 -5.83 14.13 7.58
N ASP A 85 -6.29 15.38 7.67
CA ASP A 85 -5.44 16.58 7.56
C ASP A 85 -4.28 16.53 8.57
N SER A 86 -4.58 16.13 9.81
CA SER A 86 -3.59 16.08 10.89
C SER A 86 -2.56 14.95 10.74
N LEU A 87 -2.96 13.85 10.11
CA LEU A 87 -2.11 12.66 9.90
C LEU A 87 -1.09 12.86 8.77
N ARG A 88 -1.21 13.92 7.97
CA ARG A 88 -0.37 14.19 6.79
C ARG A 88 -0.18 12.91 5.97
N LEU A 89 -1.29 12.28 5.59
CA LEU A 89 -1.28 10.97 4.93
C LEU A 89 -0.34 10.93 3.72
N SER A 90 -0.24 12.03 2.98
CA SER A 90 0.65 12.18 1.82
C SER A 90 2.12 11.89 2.13
N ASP A 91 2.58 12.24 3.34
CA ASP A 91 3.96 11.99 3.80
C ASP A 91 4.22 10.49 3.98
N HIS A 92 3.17 9.72 4.29
CA HIS A 92 3.18 8.28 4.56
C HIS A 92 2.66 7.44 3.39
N GLY A 93 2.47 8.05 2.21
CA GLY A 93 1.94 7.35 1.02
C GLY A 93 0.43 7.15 1.02
N GLY A 94 -0.30 7.75 1.96
CA GLY A 94 -1.76 7.73 1.99
C GLY A 94 -2.39 8.87 1.20
N ARG A 95 -3.48 8.60 0.49
CA ARG A 95 -4.34 9.58 -0.18
C ARG A 95 -5.78 9.35 0.26
N TRP A 96 -6.44 10.40 0.73
CA TRP A 96 -7.83 10.32 1.17
C TRP A 96 -8.77 10.91 0.13
N GLU A 97 -9.75 10.14 -0.30
CA GLU A 97 -10.85 10.55 -1.16
C GLU A 97 -12.14 10.00 -0.57
N TYR A 98 -12.82 10.79 0.27
CA TYR A 98 -14.00 10.33 1.00
C TYR A 98 -14.98 9.56 0.10
N PRO A 99 -15.45 8.36 0.52
CA PRO A 99 -15.20 7.66 1.79
C PRO A 99 -14.00 6.70 1.76
N THR A 100 -13.10 6.79 0.79
CA THR A 100 -12.02 5.82 0.54
C THR A 100 -10.64 6.38 0.94
N LEU A 101 -9.87 5.58 1.68
CA LEU A 101 -8.45 5.76 1.94
C LEU A 101 -7.64 4.90 0.98
N TYR A 102 -6.82 5.52 0.16
CA TYR A 102 -5.79 4.84 -0.62
C TYR A 102 -4.46 4.87 0.12
N VAL A 103 -3.70 3.79 0.11
CA VAL A 103 -2.35 3.74 0.67
C VAL A 103 -1.42 3.11 -0.36
N ASP A 104 -0.34 3.80 -0.71
CA ASP A 104 0.73 3.29 -1.57
C ASP A 104 1.60 2.30 -0.80
N VAL A 105 1.22 1.02 -0.88
CA VAL A 105 1.90 -0.06 -0.16
C VAL A 105 3.25 -0.36 -0.79
N ASN A 106 3.38 -0.23 -2.11
CA ASN A 106 4.65 -0.47 -2.80
C ASN A 106 5.71 0.56 -2.42
N ARG A 107 5.34 1.83 -2.24
CA ARG A 107 6.26 2.84 -1.70
C ARG A 107 6.72 2.49 -0.29
N ILE A 108 5.82 1.99 0.56
CA ILE A 108 6.19 1.53 1.91
C ILE A 108 7.13 0.34 1.79
N VAL A 109 6.72 -0.76 1.13
CA VAL A 109 7.50 -2.01 1.00
C VAL A 109 8.88 -1.77 0.41
N ARG A 110 9.03 -0.95 -0.63
CA ARG A 110 10.33 -0.61 -1.23
C ARG A 110 11.28 0.08 -0.24
N GLY A 111 10.75 0.78 0.76
CA GLY A 111 11.53 1.36 1.85
C GLY A 111 12.20 0.31 2.74
N TRP A 112 11.60 -0.88 2.88
CA TRP A 112 12.06 -1.96 3.77
C TRP A 112 12.76 -3.08 3.00
N ILE A 113 12.21 -3.48 1.85
CA ILE A 113 12.64 -4.63 1.07
C ILE A 113 12.95 -4.17 -0.36
N ARG A 114 14.24 -4.15 -0.70
CA ARG A 114 14.68 -3.75 -2.04
C ARG A 114 14.34 -4.85 -3.06
N GLY A 115 13.76 -4.45 -4.18
CA GLY A 115 13.49 -5.34 -5.31
C GLY A 115 12.31 -6.28 -5.10
N VAL A 116 11.36 -5.92 -4.22
CA VAL A 116 10.08 -6.60 -4.07
C VAL A 116 8.98 -5.58 -4.26
N ASP A 117 8.07 -5.87 -5.19
CA ASP A 117 6.84 -5.14 -5.41
C ASP A 117 5.65 -6.09 -5.15
N ILE A 118 4.57 -5.53 -4.62
CA ILE A 118 3.27 -6.20 -4.55
C ILE A 118 2.60 -6.03 -5.91
N ASP A 119 2.24 -7.16 -6.51
CA ASP A 119 1.59 -7.28 -7.81
C ASP A 119 0.07 -7.40 -7.64
N ASP A 120 -0.37 -8.11 -6.61
CA ASP A 120 -1.78 -8.29 -6.28
C ASP A 120 -1.96 -8.48 -4.78
N MET A 121 -3.12 -8.05 -4.27
CA MET A 121 -3.52 -8.25 -2.90
C MET A 121 -5.03 -8.46 -2.82
N VAL A 122 -5.44 -9.53 -2.15
CA VAL A 122 -6.85 -9.86 -1.91
C VAL A 122 -7.05 -10.14 -0.42
N PHE A 123 -8.19 -9.70 0.13
CA PHE A 123 -8.56 -9.96 1.52
C PHE A 123 -9.81 -10.85 1.60
N GLU A 124 -9.61 -12.10 1.97
CA GLU A 124 -10.66 -13.14 2.01
C GLU A 124 -10.55 -13.93 3.32
N ASP A 125 -11.69 -14.23 3.95
CA ASP A 125 -11.76 -15.03 5.18
C ASP A 125 -10.78 -14.60 6.29
N GLY A 126 -10.58 -13.28 6.45
CA GLY A 126 -9.67 -12.70 7.44
C GLY A 126 -8.18 -12.81 7.09
N HIS A 127 -7.84 -13.20 5.86
CA HIS A 127 -6.46 -13.36 5.39
C HIS A 127 -6.16 -12.47 4.20
N PHE A 128 -4.99 -11.83 4.24
CA PHE A 128 -4.40 -11.15 3.10
C PHE A 128 -3.60 -12.14 2.27
N HIS A 129 -4.02 -12.32 1.02
CA HIS A 129 -3.31 -13.05 -0.01
C HIS A 129 -2.50 -12.04 -0.83
N ILE A 130 -1.19 -12.02 -0.62
CA ILE A 130 -0.27 -11.05 -1.24
C ILE A 130 0.56 -11.78 -2.28
N THR A 131 0.50 -11.34 -3.53
CA THR A 131 1.36 -11.82 -4.61
C THR A 131 2.46 -10.80 -4.85
N THR A 132 3.72 -11.24 -4.81
CA THR A 132 4.87 -10.38 -5.03
C THR A 132 5.61 -10.71 -6.31
N THR A 133 6.12 -9.66 -6.95
CA THR A 133 7.00 -9.73 -8.10
C THR A 133 8.34 -9.09 -7.77
N HIS A 134 9.35 -9.49 -8.54
CA HIS A 134 10.58 -8.72 -8.61
C HIS A 134 10.44 -7.79 -9.81
N PRO A 135 10.65 -6.48 -9.65
CA PRO A 135 10.71 -5.60 -10.81
C PRO A 135 11.80 -6.14 -11.76
N PRO A 136 11.54 -6.16 -13.08
CA PRO A 136 12.54 -6.61 -14.03
C PRO A 136 13.78 -5.74 -13.85
N ARG A 137 14.96 -6.38 -13.72
CA ARG A 137 16.24 -5.67 -13.68
C ARG A 137 16.31 -4.77 -14.93
N GLN A 138 16.13 -3.45 -14.76
CA GLN A 138 16.55 -2.49 -15.77
C GLN A 138 18.06 -2.57 -15.86
N GLY A 139 18.54 -3.31 -16.86
CA GLY A 139 19.97 -3.53 -17.07
C GLY A 139 20.29 -4.88 -17.68
N ALA A 140 19.67 -5.20 -18.83
CA ALA A 140 20.17 -6.19 -19.78
C ALA A 140 19.45 -6.02 -21.13
N SER A 141 19.39 -4.80 -21.67
CA SER A 141 19.21 -4.67 -23.11
C SER A 141 20.58 -4.84 -23.76
N SER A 142 20.72 -6.00 -24.38
CA SER A 142 21.86 -6.47 -25.16
C SER A 142 22.24 -5.49 -26.27
N ASP A 143 23.22 -4.63 -26.03
CA ASP A 143 24.10 -4.13 -27.09
C ASP A 143 25.35 -5.02 -27.11
N ALA A 144 25.13 -6.27 -27.54
CA ALA A 144 26.19 -7.20 -27.88
C ALA A 144 25.94 -7.67 -29.31
N MET A 145 26.94 -7.39 -30.16
CA MET A 145 27.24 -8.08 -31.41
C MET A 145 26.34 -7.74 -32.61
N SER A 146 26.78 -6.74 -33.38
CA SER A 146 26.82 -6.89 -34.83
C SER A 146 28.28 -7.17 -35.22
N ASP A 147 28.65 -8.46 -35.22
CA ASP A 147 29.52 -9.01 -36.26
C ASP A 147 28.78 -8.78 -37.61
N THR A 148 29.37 -8.55 -38.77
CA THR A 148 30.55 -9.19 -39.35
C THR A 148 31.04 -8.36 -40.54
N ASP A 149 32.36 -8.29 -40.63
CA ASP A 149 33.19 -8.17 -41.83
C ASP A 149 32.57 -8.73 -43.13
N ALA A 150 32.52 -7.92 -44.18
CA ALA A 150 32.28 -8.39 -45.54
C ALA A 150 32.92 -7.46 -46.57
N GLY A 151 33.98 -7.97 -47.21
CA GLY A 151 34.18 -7.74 -48.64
C GLY A 151 35.27 -6.77 -49.03
N ALA A 152 36.50 -7.27 -49.04
CA ALA A 152 37.52 -6.80 -49.96
C ALA A 152 36.96 -6.68 -51.39
N SER A 153 37.23 -5.56 -52.05
CA SER A 153 37.15 -5.46 -53.51
C SER A 153 38.31 -4.61 -53.99
N PHE A 154 39.32 -5.33 -54.50
CA PHE A 154 40.42 -4.80 -55.28
C PHE A 154 39.92 -4.40 -56.69
N LEU A 155 40.13 -3.12 -57.05
CA LEU A 155 40.60 -2.54 -58.35
C LEU A 155 39.77 -2.82 -59.65
N PRO A 156 40.01 -2.14 -60.82
CA PRO A 156 41.08 -1.19 -61.19
C PRO A 156 40.70 0.10 -62.00
N SER A 157 41.70 0.99 -62.11
CA SER A 157 42.11 1.91 -63.22
C SER A 157 41.15 2.90 -63.90
N LEU A 158 41.49 4.20 -63.81
CA LEU A 158 42.05 5.02 -64.91
C LEU A 158 42.60 6.36 -64.40
#